data_AF-A0A524E9I7-F1
#
_entry.id   AF-A0A524E9I7-F1
#
_cell.length_a   1.000
_cell.length_b   1.000
_cell.length_c   1.000
_cell.angle_alpha   90.00
_cell.angle_beta   90.00
_cell.angle_gamma   90.00
#
_symmetry.space_group_name_H-M   'P 1'
#
loop_
_entity.id
_entity.type
_entity.pdbx_description
1 polymer ?
#
loop_
_entity_poly.entity_id
_entity_poly.type
_entity_poly.pdbx_seq_one_letter_code
_entity_poly.pdbx_strand_id
1 'polypeptide(L)'
;MFQISVIIQTLINFFHNIFTALWIGGMLTLAITILPAIRKVLGKSKETQNLNTVIKQKLSLLTYISIIGLIATGLLMSNRAILTGISTGFLSFGNEYSIMLSVKHILYFIMIFLSLFRSQIVDRIKKYTPEQKQKLNMVTLLLNILAGFGVMFLSSYISVLAGLPTP
;
A
#
# COMPACT_ATOMS: atom_id res chain seq x y z
N MET A 1 17.68 17.17 23.96
CA MET A 1 17.49 15.78 23.49
C MET A 1 16.02 15.45 23.14
N PHE A 2 15.04 15.82 23.98
CA PHE A 2 13.61 15.56 23.73
C PHE A 2 13.06 16.12 22.39
N GLN A 3 13.37 17.37 22.04
CA GLN A 3 12.87 17.98 20.79
C GLN A 3 13.40 17.30 19.52
N ILE A 4 14.67 16.85 19.52
CA ILE A 4 15.28 16.15 18.37
C ILE A 4 14.56 14.82 18.12
N SER A 5 14.19 14.09 19.17
CA SER A 5 13.43 12.84 19.05
C SER A 5 12.04 13.07 18.44
N VAL A 6 11.34 14.13 18.85
CA VAL A 6 10.01 14.47 18.30
C VAL A 6 10.09 14.78 16.80
N ILE A 7 11.06 15.60 16.38
CA ILE A 7 11.22 15.97 14.96
C ILE A 7 11.48 14.74 14.09
N ILE A 8 12.40 13.86 14.51
CA ILE A 8 12.72 12.62 13.79
C ILE A 8 11.48 11.75 13.63
N GLN A 9 10.69 11.60 14.69
CA GLN A 9 9.50 10.76 14.68
C GLN A 9 8.38 11.35 13.81
N THR A 10 8.21 12.66 13.84
CA THR A 10 7.30 13.37 12.94
C THR A 10 7.72 13.18 11.49
N LEU A 11 9.01 13.24 11.17
CA LEU A 11 9.51 12.99 9.82
C LEU A 11 9.26 11.54 9.38
N ILE A 12 9.51 10.55 10.23
CA ILE A 12 9.23 9.14 9.92
C ILE A 12 7.74 8.94 9.62
N ASN A 13 6.85 9.48 10.46
CA ASN A 13 5.40 9.46 10.25
C ASN A 13 4.98 10.17 8.96
N PHE A 14 5.54 11.34 8.71
CA PHE A 14 5.27 12.14 7.52
C PHE A 14 5.64 11.38 6.23
N PHE A 15 6.85 10.82 6.15
CA PHE A 15 7.27 10.06 4.99
C PHE A 15 6.45 8.78 4.80
N HIS A 16 6.12 8.07 5.87
CA HIS A 16 5.23 6.90 5.79
C HIS A 16 3.86 7.25 5.20
N ASN A 17 3.28 8.38 5.64
CA ASN A 17 2.00 8.88 5.12
C ASN A 17 2.11 9.28 3.65
N ILE A 18 3.21 9.93 3.24
CA ILE A 18 3.48 10.22 1.82
C ILE A 18 3.52 8.94 1.00
N PHE A 19 4.29 7.93 1.42
CA PHE A 19 4.41 6.69 0.66
C PHE A 19 3.08 5.94 0.56
N THR A 20 2.27 5.96 1.64
CA THR A 20 0.90 5.42 1.66
C THR A 20 0.01 6.16 0.68
N ALA A 21 0.03 7.49 0.71
CA ALA A 21 -0.76 8.34 -0.18
C ALA A 21 -0.38 8.17 -1.65
N LEU A 22 0.92 8.11 -1.96
CA LEU A 22 1.42 7.87 -3.32
C LEU A 22 0.99 6.50 -3.86
N TRP A 23 1.04 5.47 -3.01
CA TRP A 23 0.68 4.12 -3.45
C TRP A 23 -0.84 3.95 -3.62
N ILE A 24 -1.62 4.21 -2.56
CA ILE A 24 -3.08 4.02 -2.60
C ILE A 24 -3.72 5.06 -3.53
N GLY A 25 -3.31 6.32 -3.43
CA GLY A 25 -3.78 7.41 -4.31
C GLY A 25 -3.40 7.18 -5.78
N GLY A 26 -2.22 6.63 -6.05
CA GLY A 26 -1.82 6.23 -7.39
C GLY A 26 -2.72 5.13 -7.97
N MET A 27 -3.04 4.10 -7.17
CA MET A 27 -3.97 3.04 -7.58
C MET A 27 -5.38 3.55 -7.81
N LEU A 28 -5.89 4.41 -6.93
CA LEU A 28 -7.21 5.03 -7.07
C LEU A 28 -7.30 5.90 -8.32
N THR A 29 -6.31 6.76 -8.55
CA THR A 29 -6.24 7.61 -9.74
C THR A 29 -6.22 6.77 -11.01
N LEU A 30 -5.46 5.66 -11.01
CA LEU A 30 -5.45 4.73 -12.13
C LEU A 30 -6.84 4.11 -12.38
N ALA A 31 -7.47 3.58 -11.33
CA ALA A 31 -8.73 2.84 -11.43
C ALA A 31 -9.92 3.72 -11.81
N ILE A 32 -10.04 4.90 -11.17
CA ILE A 32 -11.24 5.74 -11.22
C ILE A 32 -11.13 6.82 -12.30
N THR A 33 -9.92 7.31 -12.58
CA THR A 33 -9.74 8.45 -13.49
C THR A 33 -9.12 8.01 -14.81
N ILE A 34 -7.93 7.41 -14.77
CA ILE A 34 -7.12 7.18 -15.96
C ILE A 34 -7.70 6.07 -16.84
N LEU A 35 -7.96 4.88 -16.27
CA LEU A 35 -8.49 3.75 -17.04
C LEU A 35 -9.83 4.04 -17.75
N PRO A 36 -10.84 4.64 -17.10
CA PRO A 36 -12.08 4.98 -17.78
C PRO A 36 -11.91 6.10 -18.81
N ALA A 37 -11.09 7.12 -18.55
CA ALA A 37 -10.83 8.19 -19.51
C ALA A 37 -10.20 7.65 -20.80
N ILE A 38 -9.18 6.79 -20.68
CA ILE A 38 -8.52 6.16 -21.84
C ILE A 38 -9.52 5.30 -22.62
N ARG A 39 -10.31 4.47 -21.94
CA ARG A 39 -11.32 3.62 -22.59
C ARG A 39 -12.39 4.44 -23.31
N LYS A 40 -12.78 5.59 -22.76
CA LYS A 40 -13.77 6.49 -23.37
C LYS A 40 -13.25 7.13 -24.66
N VAL A 41 -11.97 7.51 -24.70
CA VAL A 41 -11.38 8.23 -25.84
C VAL A 41 -10.86 7.28 -26.91
N LEU A 42 -10.18 6.19 -26.52
CA LEU A 42 -9.44 5.30 -27.42
C LEU A 42 -10.09 3.91 -27.59
N GLY A 43 -11.16 3.61 -26.86
CA GLY A 43 -11.87 2.34 -26.94
C GLY A 43 -11.04 1.14 -26.48
N LYS A 44 -11.13 0.02 -27.23
CA LYS A 44 -10.32 -1.21 -27.02
C LYS A 44 -9.21 -1.34 -28.08
N SER A 45 -8.65 -0.21 -28.53
CA SER A 45 -7.61 -0.19 -29.57
C SER A 45 -6.26 -0.75 -29.08
N LYS A 46 -5.35 -1.06 -30.01
CA LYS A 46 -3.95 -1.37 -29.67
C LYS A 46 -3.26 -0.20 -28.97
N GLU A 47 -3.58 1.04 -29.35
CA GLU A 47 -3.06 2.25 -28.72
C GLU A 47 -3.45 2.35 -27.24
N THR A 48 -4.70 1.98 -26.92
CA THR A 48 -5.18 1.87 -25.52
C THR A 48 -4.31 0.93 -24.70
N GLN A 49 -3.92 -0.22 -25.28
CA GLN A 49 -3.09 -1.20 -24.59
C GLN A 49 -1.65 -0.69 -24.39
N ASN A 50 -1.06 -0.05 -25.41
CA ASN A 50 0.27 0.54 -25.32
C ASN A 50 0.32 1.65 -24.26
N LEU A 51 -0.63 2.58 -24.28
CA LEU A 51 -0.70 3.68 -23.32
C LEU A 51 -0.88 3.15 -21.89
N ASN A 52 -1.78 2.18 -21.69
CA ASN A 52 -1.96 1.53 -20.39
C ASN A 52 -0.69 0.84 -19.90
N THR A 53 0.10 0.25 -20.80
CA THR A 53 1.37 -0.40 -20.45
C THR A 53 2.39 0.63 -19.96
N VAL A 54 2.55 1.75 -20.67
CA VAL A 54 3.47 2.83 -20.28
C VAL A 54 3.07 3.45 -18.94
N ILE A 55 1.78 3.75 -18.75
CA ILE A 55 1.28 4.31 -17.49
C ILE A 55 1.51 3.34 -16.33
N LYS A 56 1.21 2.05 -16.53
CA LYS A 56 1.46 1.02 -15.50
C LYS A 56 2.93 0.92 -15.13
N GLN A 57 3.86 0.98 -16.10
CA GLN A 57 5.29 0.92 -15.82
C GLN A 57 5.73 2.08 -14.94
N LYS A 58 5.33 3.31 -15.27
CA LYS A 58 5.62 4.50 -14.44
C LYS A 58 5.03 4.38 -13.03
N LEU A 59 3.79 3.92 -12.93
CA LEU A 59 3.13 3.73 -11.63
C LEU A 59 3.72 2.58 -10.82
N SER A 60 4.24 1.53 -11.47
CA SER A 60 4.93 0.42 -10.79
C SER A 60 6.24 0.87 -10.17
N LEU A 61 6.98 1.77 -10.82
CA LEU A 61 8.19 2.34 -10.24
C LEU A 61 7.85 3.10 -8.95
N LEU A 62 6.81 3.94 -8.99
CA LEU A 62 6.33 4.66 -7.80
C LEU A 62 5.87 3.69 -6.71
N THR A 63 5.18 2.61 -7.09
CA THR A 63 4.76 1.54 -6.16
C THR A 63 5.96 0.89 -5.47
N TYR A 64 7.03 0.55 -6.20
CA TYR A 64 8.22 -0.06 -5.61
C TYR A 64 8.95 0.88 -4.66
N ILE A 65 9.06 2.16 -5.02
CA ILE A 65 9.63 3.19 -4.13
C ILE A 65 8.79 3.30 -2.85
N SER A 66 7.46 3.36 -2.97
CA SER A 66 6.55 3.38 -1.82
C SER A 66 6.67 2.13 -0.96
N ILE A 67 6.78 0.94 -1.53
CA ILE A 67 6.95 -0.32 -0.78
C ILE A 67 8.21 -0.25 0.08
N ILE A 68 9.36 0.09 -0.51
CA ILE A 68 10.63 0.18 0.22
C ILE A 68 10.55 1.24 1.33
N GLY A 69 9.99 2.41 1.01
CA GLY A 69 9.80 3.50 1.97
C GLY A 69 8.89 3.12 3.14
N LEU A 70 7.80 2.40 2.88
CA LEU A 70 6.85 1.94 3.90
C LEU A 70 7.42 0.84 4.78
N ILE A 71 8.20 -0.09 4.24
CA ILE A 71 8.92 -1.08 5.04
C ILE A 71 9.90 -0.36 5.98
N ALA A 72 10.74 0.52 5.43
CA ALA A 72 11.74 1.23 6.23
C ALA A 72 11.11 2.06 7.34
N THR A 73 10.14 2.92 7.00
CA THR A 73 9.45 3.77 7.98
C THR A 73 8.58 2.97 8.96
N GLY A 74 7.91 1.91 8.50
CA GLY A 74 7.09 1.04 9.34
C GLY A 74 7.90 0.27 10.37
N LEU A 75 9.08 -0.24 10.01
CA LEU A 75 10.00 -0.89 10.94
C LEU A 75 10.50 0.10 12.01
N LEU A 76 10.83 1.33 11.62
CA LEU A 76 11.24 2.37 12.57
C LEU A 76 10.13 2.72 13.58
N MET A 77 8.88 2.82 13.12
CA MET A 77 7.73 3.05 14.02
C MET A 77 7.47 1.86 14.94
N SER A 78 7.53 0.63 14.41
CA SER A 78 7.30 -0.59 15.19
C SER A 78 8.35 -0.77 16.29
N ASN A 79 9.62 -0.53 15.98
CA ASN A 79 10.71 -0.60 16.97
C ASN A 79 10.49 0.41 18.11
N ARG A 80 10.01 1.63 17.80
CA ARG A 80 9.68 2.61 18.83
C ARG A 80 8.53 2.14 19.72
N ALA A 81 7.46 1.59 19.13
CA ALA A 81 6.30 1.11 19.90
C ALA A 81 6.69 -0.01 20.88
N ILE A 82 7.66 -0.85 20.52
CA ILE A 82 8.25 -1.85 21.40
C ILE A 82 9.05 -1.18 22.53
N LEU A 83 9.91 -0.21 22.19
CA LEU A 83 10.73 0.51 23.18
C LEU A 83 9.91 1.32 24.20
N THR A 84 8.72 1.80 23.81
CA THR A 84 7.80 2.52 24.71
C THR A 84 6.85 1.58 25.47
N GLY A 85 6.94 0.26 25.29
CA GLY A 85 6.10 -0.73 25.96
C GLY A 85 4.64 -0.79 25.49
N ILE A 86 4.26 0.00 24.47
CA ILE A 86 2.90 0.04 23.92
C ILE A 86 2.62 -1.22 23.10
N SER A 87 3.65 -1.76 22.44
CA SER A 87 3.58 -3.02 21.73
C SER A 87 4.45 -4.08 22.39
N THR A 88 3.93 -5.30 22.43
CA THR A 88 4.65 -6.48 22.95
C THR A 88 5.53 -7.17 21.90
N GLY A 89 5.56 -6.66 20.66
CA GLY A 89 6.42 -7.19 19.59
C GLY A 89 5.75 -7.22 18.21
N PHE A 90 6.50 -7.70 17.22
CA PHE A 90 5.97 -7.96 15.87
C PHE A 90 5.13 -9.25 15.89
N LEU A 91 3.90 -9.21 15.36
CA LEU A 91 2.96 -10.34 15.40
C LEU A 91 2.63 -10.85 16.81
N SER A 92 2.64 -9.94 17.80
CA SER A 92 2.19 -10.26 19.15
C SER A 92 0.67 -10.05 19.29
N PHE A 93 0.02 -10.96 20.02
CA PHE A 93 -1.42 -10.92 20.29
C PHE A 93 -1.73 -10.57 21.76
N GLY A 94 -0.76 -10.00 22.48
CA GLY A 94 -0.87 -9.74 23.92
C GLY A 94 -1.76 -8.55 24.32
N ASN A 95 -2.02 -7.61 23.40
CA ASN A 95 -2.95 -6.49 23.62
C ASN A 95 -3.64 -6.09 22.31
N GLU A 96 -4.75 -5.37 22.40
CA GLU A 96 -5.55 -4.98 21.23
C GLU A 96 -4.72 -4.17 20.20
N TYR A 97 -3.86 -3.27 20.68
CA TYR A 97 -2.95 -2.49 19.83
C TYR A 97 -2.04 -3.39 18.99
N SER A 98 -1.37 -4.37 19.60
CA SER A 98 -0.46 -5.31 18.93
C SER A 98 -1.22 -6.23 17.98
N ILE A 99 -2.44 -6.67 18.32
CA ILE A 99 -3.29 -7.44 17.40
C ILE A 99 -3.59 -6.62 16.14
N MET A 100 -4.08 -5.40 16.28
CA MET A 100 -4.44 -4.55 15.14
C MET A 100 -3.22 -4.17 14.30
N LEU A 101 -2.09 -3.90 14.95
CA LEU A 101 -0.82 -3.67 14.27
C LEU A 101 -0.39 -4.89 13.46
N SER A 102 -0.57 -6.09 13.99
CA SER A 102 -0.23 -7.36 13.32
C SER A 102 -1.11 -7.62 12.10
N VAL A 103 -2.44 -7.42 12.24
CA VAL A 103 -3.38 -7.52 11.12
C VAL A 103 -3.02 -6.53 10.00
N LYS A 104 -2.63 -5.30 10.36
CA LYS A 104 -2.18 -4.30 9.38
C LYS A 104 -0.96 -4.78 8.59
N HIS A 105 0.03 -5.40 9.23
CA HIS A 105 1.21 -5.91 8.54
C HIS A 105 0.86 -7.06 7.59
N ILE A 106 -0.01 -7.99 8.01
CA ILE A 106 -0.49 -9.07 7.13
C ILE A 106 -1.15 -8.49 5.89
N LEU A 107 -2.04 -7.51 6.07
CA LEU A 107 -2.74 -6.85 4.97
C LEU A 107 -1.76 -6.11 4.03
N TYR A 108 -0.75 -5.46 4.60
CA TYR A 108 0.34 -4.83 3.85
C TYR A 108 1.15 -5.84 3.01
N PHE A 109 1.48 -7.01 3.56
CA PHE A 109 2.15 -8.07 2.80
C PHE A 109 1.26 -8.62 1.68
N ILE A 110 -0.05 -8.75 1.91
CA ILE A 110 -1.01 -9.11 0.86
C ILE A 110 -0.99 -8.06 -0.26
N MET A 111 -0.96 -6.76 0.07
CA MET A 111 -0.87 -5.69 -0.92
C MET A 111 0.41 -5.77 -1.75
N ILE A 112 1.57 -6.01 -1.12
CA ILE A 112 2.84 -6.22 -1.83
C ILE A 112 2.72 -7.40 -2.79
N PHE A 113 2.20 -8.53 -2.29
CA PHE A 113 2.02 -9.74 -3.09
C PHE A 113 1.12 -9.47 -4.31
N LEU A 114 -0.03 -8.81 -4.13
CA LEU A 114 -0.93 -8.44 -5.21
C LEU A 114 -0.27 -7.51 -6.24
N SER A 115 0.51 -6.52 -5.79
CA SER A 115 1.24 -5.61 -6.68
C SER A 115 2.30 -6.33 -7.51
N LEU A 116 3.09 -7.21 -6.88
CA LEU A 116 4.11 -8.01 -7.55
C LEU A 116 3.50 -9.05 -8.48
N PHE A 117 2.45 -9.74 -8.05
CA PHE A 117 1.71 -10.71 -8.85
C PHE A 117 1.19 -10.05 -10.14
N ARG A 118 0.62 -8.84 -10.02
CA ARG A 118 0.17 -8.05 -11.17
C ARG A 118 1.32 -7.73 -12.13
N SER A 119 2.41 -7.13 -11.63
CA SER A 119 3.48 -6.60 -12.48
C SER A 119 4.42 -7.68 -13.03
N GLN A 120 4.66 -8.76 -12.29
CA GLN A 120 5.67 -9.76 -12.64
C GLN A 120 5.06 -11.03 -13.24
N ILE A 121 3.90 -11.48 -12.74
CA ILE A 121 3.33 -12.77 -13.14
C ILE A 121 2.35 -12.58 -14.30
N VAL A 122 1.33 -11.73 -14.13
CA VAL A 122 0.28 -11.52 -15.15
C VAL A 122 0.87 -10.94 -16.43
N ASP A 123 1.76 -9.95 -16.31
CA ASP A 123 2.29 -9.25 -17.48
C ASP A 123 3.36 -10.06 -18.23
N ARG A 124 4.22 -10.85 -17.54
CA ARG A 124 5.31 -11.61 -18.16
C ARG A 124 4.91 -12.99 -18.70
N ILE A 125 3.86 -13.63 -18.17
CA ILE A 125 3.44 -14.95 -18.66
C ILE A 125 2.76 -14.81 -20.03
N LYS A 126 3.35 -15.44 -21.08
CA LYS A 126 2.81 -15.45 -22.45
C LYS A 126 1.56 -16.34 -22.62
N LYS A 127 1.29 -17.22 -21.64
CA LYS A 127 0.17 -18.18 -21.66
C LYS A 127 -1.22 -17.50 -21.61
N TYR A 128 -1.32 -16.31 -21.03
CA TYR A 128 -2.61 -15.62 -20.88
C TYR A 128 -2.98 -14.83 -22.13
N THR A 129 -4.25 -14.94 -22.54
CA THR A 129 -4.82 -14.10 -23.60
C THR A 129 -4.86 -12.63 -23.18
N PRO A 130 -4.87 -11.67 -24.13
CA PRO A 130 -4.93 -10.23 -23.82
C PRO A 130 -6.12 -9.86 -22.92
N GLU A 131 -7.29 -10.47 -23.13
CA GLU A 131 -8.49 -10.24 -22.33
C GLU A 131 -8.33 -10.76 -20.90
N GLN A 132 -7.77 -11.98 -20.73
CA GLN A 132 -7.48 -12.54 -19.41
C GLN A 132 -6.48 -11.67 -18.64
N LYS A 133 -5.42 -11.20 -19.30
CA LYS A 133 -4.44 -10.28 -18.69
C LYS A 133 -5.10 -9.00 -18.22
N GLN A 134 -5.99 -8.43 -19.02
CA GLN A 134 -6.73 -7.20 -18.66
C GLN A 134 -7.63 -7.44 -17.44
N LYS A 135 -8.36 -8.56 -17.41
CA LYS A 135 -9.26 -8.91 -16.30
C LYS A 135 -8.47 -9.14 -15.00
N LEU A 136 -7.41 -9.94 -15.04
CA LEU A 136 -6.54 -10.20 -13.88
C LEU A 136 -5.89 -8.93 -13.36
N ASN A 137 -5.40 -8.07 -14.26
CA ASN A 137 -4.82 -6.78 -13.90
C ASN A 137 -5.83 -5.84 -13.21
N MET A 138 -7.11 -5.89 -13.61
CA MET A 138 -8.17 -5.10 -12.99
C MET A 138 -8.55 -5.67 -11.63
N VAL A 139 -8.78 -6.99 -11.54
CA VAL A 139 -9.15 -7.65 -10.28
C VAL A 139 -8.05 -7.46 -9.23
N THR A 140 -6.79 -7.67 -9.58
CA THR A 140 -5.66 -7.46 -8.67
C THR A 140 -5.54 -6.01 -8.22
N LEU A 141 -5.78 -5.04 -9.11
CA LEU A 141 -5.81 -3.62 -8.76
C LEU A 141 -6.93 -3.32 -7.75
N LEU A 142 -8.15 -3.79 -8.00
CA LEU A 142 -9.30 -3.53 -7.12
C LEU A 142 -9.15 -4.19 -5.75
N LEU A 143 -8.67 -5.44 -5.70
CA LEU A 143 -8.37 -6.12 -4.44
C LEU A 143 -7.30 -5.38 -3.64
N ASN A 144 -6.28 -4.84 -4.31
CA ASN A 144 -5.21 -4.09 -3.66
C ASN A 144 -5.70 -2.72 -3.15
N ILE A 145 -6.60 -2.05 -3.87
CA ILE A 145 -7.27 -0.84 -3.38
C ILE A 145 -8.10 -1.14 -2.12
N LEU A 146 -8.88 -2.23 -2.13
CA LEU A 146 -9.68 -2.65 -0.98
C LEU A 146 -8.79 -2.94 0.25
N ALA A 147 -7.71 -3.69 0.05
CA ALA A 147 -6.72 -3.93 1.09
C ALA A 147 -6.07 -2.62 1.57
N GLY A 148 -5.77 -1.69 0.66
CA GLY A 148 -5.28 -0.35 1.00
C GLY A 148 -6.22 0.43 1.91
N PHE A 149 -7.52 0.43 1.62
CA PHE A 149 -8.51 1.03 2.52
C PHE A 149 -8.55 0.35 3.88
N GLY A 150 -8.43 -0.97 3.93
CA GLY A 150 -8.29 -1.70 5.20
C GLY A 150 -7.04 -1.26 5.99
N VAL A 151 -5.89 -1.10 5.33
CA VAL A 151 -4.65 -0.61 5.97
C VAL A 151 -4.82 0.82 6.50
N MET A 152 -5.48 1.70 5.74
CA MET A 152 -5.76 3.08 6.19
C MET A 152 -6.69 3.09 7.40
N PHE A 153 -7.77 2.31 7.36
CA PHE A 153 -8.70 2.17 8.48
C PHE A 153 -7.99 1.66 9.74
N LEU A 154 -7.22 0.57 9.62
CA LEU A 154 -6.44 0.05 10.75
C LEU A 154 -5.41 1.05 11.25
N SER A 155 -4.80 1.85 10.38
CA SER A 155 -3.87 2.91 10.79
C SER A 155 -4.56 3.99 11.61
N SER A 156 -5.75 4.42 11.21
CA SER A 156 -6.57 5.35 12.00
C SER A 156 -7.00 4.74 13.34
N TYR A 157 -7.44 3.47 13.34
CA TYR A 157 -7.86 2.77 14.56
C TYR A 157 -6.71 2.64 15.57
N ILE A 158 -5.54 2.20 15.12
CA ILE A 158 -4.32 2.11 15.95
C ILE A 158 -3.92 3.48 16.51
N SER A 159 -4.07 4.55 15.72
CA SER A 159 -3.79 5.90 16.19
C SER A 159 -4.73 6.35 17.30
N VAL A 160 -6.00 5.95 17.25
CA VAL A 160 -6.96 6.22 18.34
C VAL A 160 -6.59 5.41 19.58
N LEU A 161 -6.30 4.11 19.44
CA LEU A 161 -5.87 3.27 20.55
C LEU A 161 -4.61 3.79 21.24
N ALA A 162 -3.64 4.29 20.48
CA ALA A 162 -2.41 4.88 21.03
C ALA A 162 -2.64 6.20 21.77
N GLY A 163 -3.75 6.89 21.49
CA GLY A 163 -4.13 8.16 22.13
C GLY A 163 -5.02 7.99 23.36
N LEU A 164 -5.58 6.80 23.58
CA LEU A 164 -6.34 6.50 24.80
C LEU A 164 -5.38 6.31 25.98
N PRO A 165 -5.73 6.82 27.18
CA PRO A 165 -4.99 6.47 28.39
C PRO A 165 -5.07 4.96 28.59
N THR A 166 -3.92 4.30 28.71
CA THR A 166 -3.87 2.87 29.06
C THR A 166 -4.53 2.68 30.43
N PRO A 167 -5.38 1.65 30.63
CA PRO A 167 -5.87 1.31 31.96
C PRO A 167 -4.73 0.93 32.90
#